data_AF-A0A2V5V3T7-F1
#
_entry.id   AF-A0A2V5V3T7-F1
#
_cell.length_a   1.000
_cell.length_b   1.000
_cell.length_c   1.000
_cell.angle_alpha   90.00
_cell.angle_beta   90.00
_cell.angle_gamma   90.00
#
_symmetry.space_group_name_H-M   'P 1'
#
loop_
_entity.id
_entity.type
_entity.pdbx_description
1 polymer ?
#
loop_
_entity_poly.entity_id
_entity_poly.type
_entity_poly.pdbx_seq_one_letter_code
_entity_poly.pdbx_strand_id
1 'polypeptide(L)'
;MSRIFPAGFVAFCLAVSSAGAVEELLPPFGFRWNDSMARVEAVLYGAKAKIVSREKKENREVWTVEGLVHPGLKRTLFSFKERALLGVELQYEYPDWTIERYNQRMGEIRKYFDEKYGTGKLVSRSRDTDTDIIQTLVGYQW
;
A
#
# COMPACT_ATOMS: atom_id res chain seq x y z
N MET A 1 -44.01 11.84 62.90
CA MET A 1 -44.34 12.59 61.66
C MET A 1 -43.13 12.52 60.74
N SER A 2 -43.31 11.89 59.59
CA SER A 2 -42.31 11.61 58.55
C SER A 2 -41.70 12.87 57.94
N ARG A 3 -40.49 12.74 57.38
CA ARG A 3 -40.13 13.16 56.01
C ARG A 3 -38.70 12.72 55.67
N ILE A 4 -38.56 11.74 54.77
CA ILE A 4 -37.30 11.33 54.13
C ILE A 4 -37.44 11.68 52.64
N PHE A 5 -36.48 12.45 52.12
CA PHE A 5 -36.37 12.83 50.71
C PHE A 5 -35.85 11.64 49.87
N PRO A 6 -36.36 11.38 48.65
CA PRO A 6 -35.69 10.45 47.75
C PRO A 6 -34.64 11.18 46.90
N ALA A 7 -33.40 10.69 46.96
CA ALA A 7 -32.30 11.11 46.09
C ALA A 7 -32.50 10.51 44.69
N GLY A 8 -32.47 11.35 43.67
CA GLY A 8 -32.54 10.94 42.26
C GLY A 8 -31.23 10.32 41.78
N PHE A 9 -31.33 9.17 41.12
CA PHE A 9 -30.21 8.46 40.50
C PHE A 9 -30.15 8.84 39.02
N VAL A 10 -29.12 9.60 38.62
CA VAL A 10 -28.86 9.92 37.20
C VAL A 10 -27.97 8.82 36.63
N ALA A 11 -28.53 8.01 35.74
CA ALA A 11 -27.78 7.01 34.99
C ALA A 11 -27.03 7.68 33.83
N PHE A 12 -25.70 7.67 33.88
CA PHE A 12 -24.82 8.16 32.82
C PHE A 12 -24.60 7.05 31.79
N CYS A 13 -25.28 7.14 30.65
CA CYS A 13 -25.08 6.22 29.53
C CYS A 13 -23.76 6.57 28.82
N LEU A 14 -22.72 5.75 29.01
CA LEU A 14 -21.50 5.80 28.23
C LEU A 14 -21.78 5.32 26.80
N ALA A 15 -21.89 6.25 25.85
CA ALA A 15 -21.85 5.93 24.44
C ALA A 15 -20.43 5.49 24.07
N VAL A 16 -20.24 4.18 23.86
CA VAL A 16 -19.02 3.64 23.28
C VAL A 16 -19.03 3.97 21.79
N SER A 17 -18.34 5.02 21.40
CA SER A 17 -18.05 5.29 19.99
C SER A 17 -17.14 4.18 19.46
N SER A 18 -17.67 3.32 18.59
CA SER A 18 -16.86 2.39 17.82
C SER A 18 -16.02 3.19 16.82
N ALA A 19 -14.79 3.54 17.19
CA ALA A 19 -13.80 3.97 16.21
C ALA A 19 -13.54 2.78 15.27
N GLY A 20 -13.99 2.88 14.02
CA GLY A 20 -13.71 1.87 13.01
C GLY A 20 -12.21 1.70 12.86
N ALA A 21 -11.71 0.48 12.99
CA ALA A 21 -10.33 0.18 12.67
C ALA A 21 -10.09 0.57 11.21
N VAL A 22 -9.17 1.50 10.97
CA VAL A 22 -8.69 1.83 9.62
C VAL A 22 -8.13 0.53 9.04
N GLU A 23 -8.70 0.05 7.95
CA GLU A 23 -8.26 -1.20 7.31
C GLU A 23 -6.79 -1.03 6.91
N GLU A 24 -5.93 -1.98 7.29
CA GLU A 24 -4.51 -1.89 6.95
C GLU A 24 -4.31 -2.07 5.44
N LEU A 25 -3.50 -1.21 4.81
CA LEU A 25 -3.10 -1.39 3.42
C LEU A 25 -2.17 -2.60 3.30
N LEU A 26 -2.70 -3.73 2.84
CA LEU A 26 -1.95 -4.97 2.68
C LEU A 26 -1.12 -4.96 1.38
N PRO A 27 0.04 -5.64 1.37
CA PRO A 27 0.79 -5.81 0.13
C PRO A 27 0.00 -6.66 -0.88
N PRO A 28 0.27 -6.50 -2.19
CA PRO A 28 -0.43 -7.24 -3.23
C PRO A 28 -0.10 -8.75 -3.20
N PHE A 29 -0.76 -9.52 -4.05
CA PHE A 29 -0.49 -10.96 -4.28
C PHE A 29 -0.62 -11.88 -3.05
N GLY A 30 -1.38 -11.44 -2.03
CA GLY A 30 -1.64 -12.26 -0.82
C GLY A 30 -0.47 -12.33 0.16
N PHE A 31 0.52 -11.44 0.01
CA PHE A 31 1.58 -11.26 0.99
C PHE A 31 1.04 -10.60 2.27
N ARG A 32 1.88 -10.61 3.30
CA ARG A 32 1.68 -9.83 4.53
C ARG A 32 2.95 -9.05 4.83
N TRP A 33 2.81 -7.92 5.50
CA TRP A 33 3.97 -7.21 6.03
C TRP A 33 4.73 -8.11 7.00
N ASN A 34 6.05 -7.94 7.01
CA ASN A 34 6.99 -8.78 7.75
C ASN A 34 7.08 -10.24 7.31
N ASP A 35 6.52 -10.60 6.16
CA ASP A 35 6.77 -11.91 5.57
C ASP A 35 8.27 -12.17 5.43
N SER A 36 8.69 -13.34 5.89
CA SER A 36 10.08 -13.75 5.72
C SER A 36 10.42 -13.87 4.24
N MET A 37 11.68 -13.61 3.90
CA MET A 37 12.20 -13.85 2.55
C MET A 37 11.89 -15.27 2.03
N ALA A 38 11.94 -16.28 2.91
CA ALA A 38 11.61 -17.66 2.54
C ALA A 38 10.14 -17.84 2.15
N ARG A 39 9.22 -17.18 2.87
CA ARG A 39 7.79 -17.16 2.48
C ARG A 39 7.61 -16.47 1.14
N VAL A 40 8.24 -15.31 0.94
CA VAL A 40 8.16 -14.59 -0.34
C VAL A 40 8.65 -15.46 -1.49
N GLU A 41 9.82 -16.07 -1.33
CA GLU A 41 10.39 -16.97 -2.34
C GLU A 41 9.48 -18.16 -2.65
N ALA A 42 8.87 -18.80 -1.64
CA ALA A 42 7.94 -19.91 -1.84
C ALA A 42 6.69 -19.51 -2.64
N VAL A 43 6.12 -18.33 -2.36
CA VAL A 43 4.96 -17.82 -3.10
C VAL A 43 5.35 -17.49 -4.55
N LEU A 44 6.49 -16.82 -4.75
CA LEU A 44 6.99 -16.50 -6.10
C LEU A 44 7.24 -17.76 -6.92
N TYR A 45 7.82 -18.79 -6.30
CA TYR A 45 8.02 -20.09 -6.92
C TYR A 45 6.70 -20.73 -7.34
N GLY A 46 5.70 -20.75 -6.44
CA GLY A 46 4.35 -21.26 -6.75
C GLY A 46 3.67 -20.50 -7.88
N ALA A 47 3.90 -19.18 -7.96
CA ALA A 47 3.41 -18.32 -9.04
C ALA A 47 4.20 -18.45 -10.35
N LYS A 48 5.27 -19.27 -10.38
CA LYS A 48 6.21 -19.40 -11.51
C LYS A 48 6.88 -18.08 -11.91
N ALA A 49 6.97 -17.13 -10.97
CA ALA A 49 7.68 -15.89 -11.15
C ALA A 49 9.20 -16.11 -11.04
N LYS A 50 9.99 -15.23 -11.67
CA LYS A 50 11.44 -15.31 -11.71
C LYS A 50 12.05 -14.13 -10.97
N ILE A 51 12.95 -14.41 -10.04
CA ILE A 51 13.78 -13.38 -9.42
C ILE A 51 14.94 -13.11 -10.38
N VAL A 52 14.93 -11.94 -11.02
CA VAL A 52 15.91 -11.56 -12.06
C VAL A 52 17.09 -10.78 -11.49
N SER A 53 16.94 -10.15 -10.32
CA SER A 53 18.02 -9.45 -9.61
C SER A 53 17.82 -9.48 -8.11
N ARG A 54 18.92 -9.48 -7.35
CA ARG A 54 18.95 -9.27 -5.90
C ARG A 54 20.03 -8.25 -5.58
N GLU A 55 19.62 -7.10 -5.07
CA GLU A 55 20.52 -5.99 -4.72
C GLU A 55 20.48 -5.75 -3.21
N LYS A 56 21.66 -5.59 -2.59
CA LYS A 56 21.76 -5.10 -1.21
C LYS A 56 22.12 -3.63 -1.23
N LYS A 57 21.28 -2.78 -0.63
CA LYS A 57 21.46 -1.34 -0.51
C LYS A 57 21.40 -0.96 0.96
N GLU A 58 22.53 -0.55 1.52
CA GLU A 58 22.67 -0.17 2.93
C GLU A 58 22.10 -1.23 3.89
N ASN A 59 20.91 -0.97 4.45
CA ASN A 59 20.19 -1.81 5.40
C ASN A 59 18.97 -2.53 4.79
N ARG A 60 18.84 -2.52 3.46
CA ARG A 60 17.75 -3.15 2.71
C ARG A 60 18.26 -4.12 1.67
N GLU A 61 17.45 -5.14 1.39
CA GLU A 61 17.63 -6.02 0.24
C GLU A 61 16.44 -5.84 -0.70
N VAL A 62 16.70 -5.68 -2.00
CA VAL A 62 15.68 -5.48 -3.02
C VAL A 62 15.77 -6.60 -4.03
N TRP A 63 14.67 -7.32 -4.22
CA TRP A 63 14.54 -8.36 -5.25
C TRP A 63 13.70 -7.82 -6.40
N THR A 64 14.27 -7.84 -7.60
CA THR A 64 13.50 -7.58 -8.83
C THR A 64 12.92 -8.89 -9.34
N VAL A 65 11.62 -8.92 -9.56
CA VAL A 65 10.86 -10.10 -9.93
C VAL A 65 10.04 -9.85 -11.18
N GLU A 66 10.05 -10.80 -12.11
CA GLU A 66 9.27 -10.78 -13.34
C GLU A 66 8.38 -12.03 -13.44
N GLY A 67 7.35 -11.97 -14.28
CA GLY A 67 6.46 -13.11 -14.55
C GLY A 67 5.29 -13.27 -13.59
N LEU A 68 5.06 -12.32 -12.67
CA LEU A 68 3.79 -12.24 -11.94
C LEU A 68 2.67 -11.84 -12.89
N VAL A 69 1.58 -12.60 -12.90
CA VAL A 69 0.46 -12.38 -13.83
C VAL A 69 -0.41 -11.24 -13.33
N HIS A 70 -0.25 -10.07 -13.94
CA HIS A 70 -1.12 -8.91 -13.73
C HIS A 70 -1.08 -8.00 -14.97
N PRO A 71 -2.22 -7.45 -15.45
CA PRO A 71 -2.26 -6.62 -16.66
C PRO A 71 -1.24 -5.48 -16.66
N GLY A 72 -0.40 -5.44 -17.70
CA GLY A 72 0.65 -4.43 -17.94
C GLY A 72 1.77 -4.38 -16.90
N LEU A 73 1.80 -5.31 -15.95
CA LEU A 73 2.87 -5.38 -14.96
C LEU A 73 4.15 -5.88 -15.64
N LYS A 74 5.17 -5.03 -15.66
CA LYS A 74 6.48 -5.35 -16.22
C LYS A 74 7.34 -6.12 -15.22
N ARG A 75 7.44 -5.59 -14.00
CA ARG A 75 8.20 -6.19 -12.89
C ARG A 75 7.68 -5.72 -11.54
N THR A 76 8.08 -6.44 -10.49
CA THR A 76 7.79 -6.11 -9.10
C THR A 76 9.08 -6.08 -8.31
N LEU A 77 9.27 -5.03 -7.51
CA LEU A 77 10.42 -4.93 -6.61
C LEU A 77 9.94 -5.20 -5.18
N PHE A 78 10.49 -6.25 -4.58
CA PHE A 78 10.25 -6.58 -3.17
C PHE A 78 11.39 -6.03 -2.34
N SER A 79 11.08 -5.14 -1.39
CA SER A 79 12.05 -4.56 -0.47
C SER A 79 11.97 -5.23 0.89
N PHE A 80 13.10 -5.66 1.41
CA PHE A 80 13.26 -6.32 2.70
C PHE A 80 14.15 -5.49 3.62
N LYS A 81 13.82 -5.50 4.91
CA LYS A 81 14.69 -5.02 5.99
C LYS A 81 14.74 -6.12 7.05
N GLU A 82 15.93 -6.44 7.55
CA GLU A 82 16.10 -7.50 8.56
C GLU A 82 15.45 -8.85 8.15
N ARG A 83 15.51 -9.16 6.84
CA ARG A 83 14.92 -10.37 6.22
C ARG A 83 13.39 -10.45 6.24
N ALA A 84 12.72 -9.32 6.51
CA ALA A 84 11.27 -9.20 6.56
C ALA A 84 10.76 -8.25 5.47
N LEU A 85 9.64 -8.58 4.82
CA LEU A 85 9.04 -7.78 3.75
C LEU A 85 8.55 -6.42 4.27
N LEU A 86 9.07 -5.34 3.69
CA LEU A 86 8.78 -3.96 4.08
C LEU A 86 8.08 -3.16 2.96
N GLY A 87 8.28 -3.53 1.69
CA GLY A 87 7.72 -2.78 0.58
C GLY A 87 7.56 -3.62 -0.67
N VAL A 88 6.54 -3.27 -1.46
CA VAL A 88 6.29 -3.86 -2.78
C VAL A 88 6.02 -2.74 -3.76
N GLU A 89 6.84 -2.64 -4.79
CA GLU A 89 6.69 -1.67 -5.87
C GLU A 89 6.26 -2.39 -7.16
N LEU A 90 5.14 -1.96 -7.74
CA LEU A 90 4.62 -2.50 -8.99
C LEU A 90 5.00 -1.55 -10.14
N GLN A 91 5.82 -2.04 -11.07
CA GLN A 91 6.24 -1.27 -12.23
C GLN A 91 5.44 -1.72 -13.45
N TYR A 92 4.63 -0.80 -13.98
CA TYR A 92 3.81 -1.01 -15.17
C TYR A 92 4.43 -0.32 -16.38
N GLU A 93 4.23 -0.87 -17.56
CA GLU A 93 4.72 -0.31 -18.81
C GLU A 93 3.64 -0.41 -19.90
N TYR A 94 3.26 0.73 -20.49
CA TYR A 94 2.35 0.80 -21.62
C TYR A 94 2.91 1.77 -22.68
N PRO A 95 3.67 1.26 -23.68
CA PRO A 95 4.33 2.10 -24.67
C PRO A 95 3.35 2.95 -25.51
N ASP A 96 2.16 2.41 -25.77
CA ASP A 96 1.17 3.04 -26.66
C ASP A 96 0.18 3.97 -25.94
N TRP A 97 0.41 4.27 -24.66
CA TRP A 97 -0.50 5.11 -23.88
C TRP A 97 -0.12 6.58 -23.95
N THR A 98 -1.12 7.43 -24.17
CA THR A 98 -0.95 8.88 -24.03
C THR A 98 -0.88 9.27 -22.55
N ILE A 99 -0.32 10.45 -22.28
CA ILE A 99 -0.20 11.00 -20.92
C ILE A 99 -1.58 11.16 -20.27
N GLU A 100 -2.60 11.55 -21.03
CA GLU A 100 -3.98 11.70 -20.56
C GLU A 100 -4.53 10.38 -20.05
N ARG A 101 -4.28 9.29 -20.78
CA ARG A 101 -4.71 7.94 -20.38
C ARG A 101 -3.99 7.48 -19.12
N TYR A 102 -2.69 7.76 -18.99
CA TYR A 102 -1.96 7.50 -17.74
C TYR A 102 -2.56 8.26 -16.56
N ASN A 103 -2.83 9.55 -16.72
CA ASN A 103 -3.42 10.38 -15.67
C ASN A 103 -4.81 9.88 -15.26
N GLN A 104 -5.63 9.47 -16.22
CA GLN A 104 -6.93 8.85 -15.95
C GLN A 104 -6.74 7.57 -15.12
N ARG A 105 -5.84 6.67 -15.54
CA ARG A 105 -5.59 5.42 -14.84
C ARG A 105 -5.09 5.64 -13.41
N MET A 106 -4.20 6.62 -13.20
CA MET A 106 -3.75 6.98 -11.86
C MET A 106 -4.87 7.53 -11.00
N GLY A 107 -5.81 8.28 -11.58
CA GLY A 107 -7.03 8.74 -10.92
C GLY A 107 -7.92 7.58 -10.46
N GLU A 108 -8.11 6.56 -11.31
CA GLU A 108 -8.85 5.35 -10.97
C GLU A 108 -8.20 4.57 -9.81
N ILE A 109 -6.88 4.40 -9.85
CA ILE A 109 -6.13 3.73 -8.78
C ILE A 109 -6.28 4.48 -7.46
N ARG A 110 -6.13 5.81 -7.46
CA ARG A 110 -6.32 6.62 -6.25
C ARG A 110 -7.75 6.47 -5.72
N LYS A 111 -8.76 6.58 -6.58
CA LYS A 111 -10.17 6.44 -6.18
C LYS A 111 -10.44 5.08 -5.54
N TYR A 112 -9.89 4.00 -6.10
CA TYR A 112 -10.01 2.66 -5.52
C TYR A 112 -9.45 2.59 -4.09
N PHE A 113 -8.28 3.18 -3.83
CA PHE A 113 -7.73 3.24 -2.48
C PHE A 113 -8.52 4.17 -1.56
N ASP A 114 -9.00 5.31 -2.07
CA ASP A 114 -9.82 6.26 -1.30
C ASP A 114 -11.13 5.62 -0.82
N GLU A 115 -11.78 4.84 -1.67
CA GLU A 115 -13.02 4.12 -1.33
C GLU A 115 -12.82 3.06 -0.25
N LYS A 116 -11.62 2.44 -0.21
CA LYS A 116 -11.33 1.33 0.69
C LYS A 116 -10.73 1.78 2.03
N TYR A 117 -9.86 2.79 2.00
CA TYR A 117 -9.03 3.18 3.14
C TYR A 117 -9.32 4.60 3.64
N GLY A 118 -10.30 5.29 3.05
CA GLY A 118 -10.59 6.69 3.33
C GLY A 118 -9.77 7.63 2.45
N THR A 119 -10.04 8.93 2.50
CA THR A 119 -9.39 9.89 1.59
C THR A 119 -7.88 9.97 1.81
N GLY A 120 -7.10 9.61 0.79
CA GLY A 120 -5.65 9.66 0.83
C GLY A 120 -5.10 11.08 0.97
N LYS A 121 -4.15 11.25 1.88
CA LYS A 121 -3.42 12.50 2.07
C LYS A 121 -2.26 12.57 1.09
N LEU A 122 -2.21 13.63 0.27
CA LEU A 122 -1.04 13.91 -0.56
C LEU A 122 0.14 14.32 0.34
N VAL A 123 1.21 13.53 0.35
CA VAL A 123 2.40 13.75 1.18
C VAL A 123 3.63 14.16 0.37
N SER A 124 3.65 13.89 -0.92
CA SER A 124 4.74 14.29 -1.81
C SER A 124 4.26 14.51 -3.23
N ARG A 125 4.81 15.53 -3.89
CA ARG A 125 4.67 15.72 -5.33
C ARG A 125 5.94 16.37 -5.86
N SER A 126 6.64 15.70 -6.76
CA SER A 126 7.76 16.28 -7.49
C SER A 126 7.61 15.98 -8.98
N ARG A 127 8.12 16.90 -9.78
CA ARG A 127 8.24 16.74 -11.23
C ARG A 127 9.66 17.08 -11.59
N ASP A 128 10.34 16.14 -12.24
CA ASP A 128 11.69 16.28 -12.74
C ASP A 128 11.64 16.35 -14.27
N THR A 129 12.34 17.33 -14.82
CA THR A 129 12.46 17.61 -16.25
C THR A 129 13.92 17.83 -16.66
N ASP A 130 14.87 17.52 -15.79
CA ASP A 130 16.30 17.80 -16.01
C ASP A 130 16.96 16.78 -16.95
N THR A 131 16.20 15.78 -17.40
CA THR A 131 16.62 14.77 -18.37
C THR A 131 15.67 14.74 -19.57
N ASP A 132 16.01 13.96 -20.61
CA ASP A 132 15.12 13.69 -21.75
C ASP A 132 13.83 12.94 -21.34
N ILE A 133 13.71 12.57 -20.05
CA ILE A 133 12.57 11.88 -19.47
C ILE A 133 11.88 12.82 -18.48
N ILE A 134 10.58 13.04 -18.69
CA ILE A 134 9.74 13.71 -17.70
C ILE A 134 9.33 12.69 -16.65
N GLN A 135 9.78 12.88 -15.41
CA GLN A 135 9.36 12.06 -14.27
C GLN A 135 8.41 12.85 -13.37
N THR A 136 7.30 12.23 -12.97
CA THR A 136 6.39 12.79 -11.96
C THR A 136 6.20 11.79 -10.84
N LEU A 137 6.58 12.19 -9.63
CA LEU A 137 6.36 11.41 -8.41
C LEU A 137 5.20 12.01 -7.64
N VAL A 138 4.24 11.18 -7.26
CA VAL A 138 3.12 11.57 -6.39
C VAL A 138 2.99 10.53 -5.29
N GLY A 139 3.13 10.96 -4.04
CA GLY A 139 3.04 10.12 -2.86
C GLY A 139 1.76 10.41 -2.09
N TYR A 140 0.99 9.35 -1.82
CA TYR A 140 -0.20 9.40 -0.97
C TYR A 140 0.01 8.55 0.28
N GLN A 141 -0.61 8.96 1.37
CA GLN A 141 -0.71 8.20 2.62
C GLN A 141 -2.19 7.96 2.93
N TRP A 142 -2.51 6.70 3.17
CA TRP A 142 -3.79 6.23 3.71
C TRP A 142 -3.56 5.71 5.12
#